data_AF-A0A3D4Z2G8-F1
#
_entry.id   AF-A0A3D4Z2G8-F1
#
_cell.length_a   1.000
_cell.length_b   1.000
_cell.length_c   1.000
_cell.angle_alpha   90.00
_cell.angle_beta   90.00
_cell.angle_gamma   90.00
#
_symmetry.space_group_name_H-M   'P 1'
#
loop_
_entity.id
_entity.type
_entity.pdbx_description
1 polymer ?
#
loop_
_entity_poly.entity_id
_entity_poly.type
_entity_poly.pdbx_seq_one_letter_code
_entity_poly.pdbx_strand_id
1 'polypeptide(L)' 'MRHVSSRHRGFKKKISRAVDRNRLKRLARESFRNSVKDLPDRDYLIYFRAAALDLQRRELAAALARAWKSFC' A
#
# COMPACT_ATOMS: atom_id res chain seq x y z
N MET A 1 27.26 -35.97 -4.20
CA MET A 1 27.33 -35.00 -3.08
C MET A 1 26.96 -33.62 -3.60
N ARG A 2 25.74 -33.12 -3.30
CA ARG A 2 25.31 -31.76 -3.68
C ARG A 2 25.16 -30.94 -2.41
N HIS A 3 25.99 -29.91 -2.26
CA HIS A 3 25.84 -28.89 -1.23
C HIS A 3 24.52 -28.15 -1.45
N VAL A 4 23.53 -28.37 -0.58
CA VAL A 4 22.32 -27.55 -0.53
C VAL A 4 22.50 -26.51 0.58
N SER A 5 22.84 -25.33 0.06
CA SER A 5 22.75 -23.98 0.64
C SER A 5 21.88 -23.84 1.90
N SER A 6 22.49 -23.27 2.93
CA SER A 6 21.89 -22.88 4.19
C SER A 6 20.82 -21.82 3.98
N ARG A 7 19.54 -22.22 4.02
CA ARG A 7 18.41 -21.28 4.14
C ARG A 7 18.40 -20.70 5.55
N HIS A 8 19.15 -19.63 5.76
CA HIS A 8 18.92 -18.71 6.86
C HIS A 8 17.57 -18.02 6.62
N ARG A 9 16.47 -18.67 7.06
CA ARG A 9 15.21 -17.97 7.32
C ARG A 9 15.43 -17.12 8.56
N GLY A 10 16.11 -15.99 8.38
CA GLY A 10 16.14 -14.94 9.38
C GLY A 10 14.72 -14.46 9.61
N PHE A 11 14.17 -14.75 10.79
CA PHE A 11 12.98 -14.11 11.33
C PHE A 11 13.28 -12.61 11.52
N LYS A 12 13.32 -11.84 10.43
CA LYS A 12 13.34 -10.39 10.50
C LYS A 12 11.92 -9.98 10.86
N LYS A 13 11.69 -9.69 12.14
CA LYS A 13 10.45 -9.11 12.66
C LYS A 13 10.06 -7.95 11.74
N LYS A 14 9.11 -8.16 10.81
CA LYS A 14 8.54 -7.13 9.91
C LYS A 14 7.68 -6.20 10.78
N ILE A 15 8.30 -5.48 11.71
CA ILE A 15 7.71 -4.25 12.22
C ILE A 15 7.80 -3.30 11.03
N SER A 16 6.75 -3.29 10.20
CA SER A 16 6.52 -2.26 9.20
C SER A 16 6.82 -0.93 9.88
N ARG A 17 7.87 -0.22 9.45
CA ARG A 17 8.31 0.97 10.18
C ARG A 17 7.14 1.93 10.23
N ALA A 18 6.95 2.61 11.35
CA ALA A 18 5.87 3.60 11.47
C ALA A 18 5.91 4.61 10.31
N VAL A 19 7.12 4.92 9.82
CA VAL A 19 7.39 5.74 8.64
C VAL A 19 6.75 5.16 7.37
N ASP A 20 6.90 3.86 7.10
CA ASP A 20 6.33 3.21 5.91
C ASP A 20 4.80 3.25 5.94
N ARG A 21 4.20 2.96 7.11
CA ARG A 21 2.74 3.07 7.30
C ARG A 21 2.25 4.51 7.14
N ASN A 22 3.00 5.48 7.67
CA ASN A 22 2.68 6.91 7.53
C ASN A 22 2.79 7.38 6.07
N ARG A 23 3.76 6.86 5.33
CA ARG A 23 3.87 7.09 3.88
C ARG A 23 2.65 6.56 3.13
N LEU A 24 2.20 5.34 3.43
CA LEU A 24 0.99 4.77 2.82
C LEU A 24 -0.26 5.62 3.13
N LYS A 25 -0.47 5.97 4.40
CA LYS A 25 -1.57 6.86 4.82
C LYS A 25 -1.52 8.20 4.09
N ARG A 26 -0.32 8.78 3.94
CA ARG A 26 -0.15 10.06 3.24
C ARG A 26 -0.53 9.94 1.76
N LEU A 27 -0.05 8.90 1.07
CA LEU A 27 -0.38 8.65 -0.33
C LEU A 27 -1.87 8.39 -0.55
N ALA A 28 -2.52 7.62 0.32
CA ALA A 28 -3.97 7.43 0.25
C ALA A 28 -4.73 8.75 0.41
N ARG A 29 -4.38 9.57 1.40
CA ARG A 29 -5.03 10.87 1.63
C ARG A 29 -4.80 11.86 0.49
N GLU A 30 -3.60 11.90 -0.07
CA GLU A 30 -3.29 12.70 -1.26
C GLU A 30 -4.14 12.25 -2.45
N SER A 31 -4.20 10.94 -2.71
CA SER A 31 -5.02 10.40 -3.79
C SER A 31 -6.52 10.67 -3.60
N PHE A 32 -7.04 10.47 -2.39
CA PHE A 32 -8.44 10.73 -2.08
C PHE A 32 -8.80 12.20 -2.28
N ARG A 33 -7.97 13.14 -1.80
CA ARG A 33 -8.20 14.59 -2.01
C ARG A 33 -8.27 14.98 -3.48
N ASN A 34 -7.50 14.32 -4.33
CA ASN A 34 -7.54 14.58 -5.77
C ASN A 34 -8.80 14.00 -6.45
N SER A 35 -9.34 12.90 -5.91
CA SER A 35 -10.51 12.20 -6.47
C SER A 35 -11.84 12.60 -5.82
N VAL A 36 -11.82 13.32 -4.69
CA VAL A 36 -13.03 13.63 -3.89
C VAL A 36 -14.12 14.36 -4.69
N LYS A 37 -13.74 15.14 -5.70
CA LYS A 37 -14.69 15.88 -6.54
C LYS A 37 -15.55 14.96 -7.42
N ASP A 38 -15.02 13.79 -7.75
CA ASP A 38 -15.65 12.81 -8.64
C ASP A 38 -16.26 11.64 -7.86
N LEU A 39 -16.08 11.60 -6.54
CA LEU A 39 -16.58 10.53 -5.67
C LEU A 39 -17.95 10.89 -5.07
N PRO A 40 -18.87 9.92 -4.95
CA PRO A 40 -20.10 10.08 -4.18
C PRO A 40 -19.86 10.51 -2.73
N ASP A 41 -20.79 11.26 -2.15
CA ASP A 41 -20.75 11.66 -0.73
C ASP A 41 -21.06 10.47 0.19
N ARG A 42 -20.01 9.72 0.52
CA ARG A 42 -20.04 8.51 1.36
C ARG A 42 -18.75 8.38 2.16
N ASP A 43 -18.81 7.56 3.21
CA ASP A 43 -17.63 7.20 3.99
C ASP A 43 -16.81 6.10 3.30
N TYR A 44 -15.50 6.33 3.16
CA TYR A 44 -14.57 5.39 2.56
C TYR A 44 -13.55 4.88 3.59
N LEU A 45 -13.49 3.55 3.78
CA LEU A 45 -12.47 2.91 4.58
C LEU A 45 -11.34 2.35 3.69
N ILE A 46 -10.11 2.82 3.89
CA ILE A 46 -8.94 2.35 3.14
C ILE A 46 -8.15 1.36 4.00
N TYR A 47 -8.11 0.10 3.57
CA TYR A 47 -7.30 -0.93 4.20
C TYR A 47 -6.09 -1.30 3.32
N PHE A 48 -4.89 -1.26 3.91
CA PHE A 48 -3.66 -1.67 3.24
C PHE A 48 -3.30 -3.11 3.62
N ARG A 49 -3.15 -3.98 2.61
CA ARG A 49 -2.54 -5.31 2.81
C ARG A 49 -1.04 -5.16 3.03
N ALA A 50 -0.41 -6.11 3.71
CA ALA A 50 1.03 -6.09 3.97
C ALA A 50 1.89 -5.94 2.70
N ALA A 51 1.43 -6.49 1.57
CA ALA A 51 2.08 -6.35 0.26
C ALA A 51 2.18 -4.89 -0.23
N ALA A 52 1.31 -3.99 0.25
CA ALA A 52 1.36 -2.58 -0.14
C ALA A 52 2.61 -1.86 0.38
N LEU A 53 3.29 -2.40 1.40
CA LEU A 53 4.55 -1.87 1.90
C LEU A 53 5.70 -2.05 0.91
N ASP A 54 5.63 -3.09 0.09
CA ASP A 54 6.66 -3.44 -0.88
C ASP A 54 6.43 -2.72 -2.23
N LEU A 55 5.32 -2.00 -2.41
CA LEU A 55 5.00 -1.25 -3.63
C LEU A 55 5.76 0.08 -3.73
N GLN A 56 6.22 0.37 -4.95
CA GLN A 56 6.75 1.69 -5.27
C GLN A 56 5.64 2.75 -5.29
N ARG A 57 6.04 4.02 -5.14
CA ARG A 57 5.09 5.16 -5.05
C ARG A 57 4.12 5.19 -6.23
N ARG A 58 4.65 5.01 -7.44
CA ARG A 58 3.90 5.09 -8.69
C ARG A 58 2.88 3.97 -8.81
N GLU A 59 3.26 2.75 -8.43
CA GLU A 59 2.39 1.57 -8.45
C GLU A 59 1.23 1.72 -7.48
N LEU A 60 1.51 2.18 -6.26
CA LEU A 60 0.47 2.43 -5.27
C LEU A 60 -0.49 3.54 -5.71
N ALA A 61 0.04 4.63 -6.27
CA ALA A 61 -0.79 5.71 -6.79
C ALA A 61 -1.70 5.25 -7.93
N ALA A 62 -1.18 4.44 -8.85
CA ALA A 62 -1.97 3.84 -9.93
C ALA A 62 -3.05 2.89 -9.40
N ALA A 63 -2.72 2.07 -8.40
CA ALA A 63 -3.69 1.18 -7.75
C ALA A 63 -4.81 1.95 -7.06
N LEU A 64 -4.48 3.03 -6.33
CA LEU A 64 -5.47 3.91 -5.70
C LEU A 64 -6.35 4.59 -6.74
N ALA A 65 -5.76 5.17 -7.80
CA ALA A 65 -6.53 5.81 -8.88
C ALA A 65 -7.51 4.82 -9.55
N ARG A 66 -7.08 3.57 -9.77
CA ARG A 66 -7.96 2.52 -10.29
C ARG A 66 -9.11 2.19 -9.33
N ALA A 67 -8.84 2.13 -8.03
CA ALA A 67 -9.86 1.88 -7.03
C ALA A 67 -10.88 3.03 -6.93
N TRP A 68 -10.47 4.29 -7.06
CA TRP A 68 -11.41 5.42 -7.06
C TRP A 68 -12.35 5.38 -8.27
N LYS A 69 -11.80 5.05 -9.45
CA LYS A 69 -12.60 4.91 -10.68
C LYS A 69 -13.69 3.84 -10.63
N SER A 70 -13.62 2.89 -9.70
CA SER A 70 -14.72 1.92 -9.53
C SER A 70 -15.88 2.46 -8.68
N PHE A 71 -15.72 3.63 -8.05
CA PHE A 71 -16.75 4.27 -7.24
C PHE A 71 -17.38 5.51 -7.92
N CYS A 72 -16.71 6.08 -8.92
CA CYS A 72 -17.30 7.02 -9.87
C CYS A 72 -18.30 6.27 -10.77
#